data_AF-A0A8H5CKH0-F1
#
_entry.id   AF-A0A8H5CKH0-F1
#
_cell.length_a   1.000
_cell.length_b   1.000
_cell.length_c   1.000
_cell.angle_alpha   90.00
_cell.angle_beta   90.00
_cell.angle_gamma   90.00
#
_symmetry.space_group_name_H-M   'P 1'
#
loop_
_entity.id
_entity.type
_entity.pdbx_description
1 polymer ?
#
loop_
_entity_poly.entity_id
_entity_poly.type
_entity_poly.pdbx_seq_one_letter_code
_entity_poly.pdbx_strand_id
1 'polypeptide(L)'
;MGVPPDQVDAAGNWQGNTRQEVYTSKLPKLAITTLAGFHVGEKYEVPWAEVSVPDELNRMIFPFAEDALAELTAAGCKNRGMYNFLQLLVNLRPFFWRGISAICVEYPNSCLFKRLRILSTTDAKGFMDSWPSALPSNFNEAPTREAMQLLTARMRGVEQGIDVLINSLPYPYNFGNLYPYPSPASSNAQAGQSEASGSASEPLHSTHTASSGVNSPSVGNPDVEMQDLSNETSASESTPQMSTGNNSTYPIPKDSTGLNVNSNGDLAAVSSSPLPSPTNSLLPYNVPISEYISLNVLPLLPPSPPNHDSVHTPLDMILPPPSAFYDDLSKKCDSYPLFSTCGQGFTWKDLLDQVKRPVELWSVYKPKGLGDYSTVEMLWKVWEEGVYVDGVGRCPPLRMIEERWGSLKNKDGQGRHAQWRPKSDAKARKIWSNFHFFIKEIEKRRNDVAGTSANEVLRELDVLRGAHGNVNKLHQSLQVKKPRNRK
;
A
#
# COMPACT_ATOMS: atom_id res chain seq x y z
N MET A 1 -5.63 -3.43 -11.03
CA MET A 1 -5.76 -4.20 -12.28
C MET A 1 -6.29 -5.59 -11.93
N GLY A 2 -7.60 -5.79 -11.97
CA GLY A 2 -8.18 -7.10 -11.67
C GLY A 2 -9.55 -7.21 -12.32
N VAL A 3 -9.62 -7.94 -13.43
CA VAL A 3 -10.90 -8.37 -14.02
C VAL A 3 -11.32 -9.65 -13.30
N PRO A 4 -12.58 -9.78 -12.86
CA PRO A 4 -13.08 -11.01 -12.26
C PRO A 4 -12.89 -12.21 -13.20
N PRO A 5 -12.44 -13.39 -12.69
CA PRO A 5 -12.16 -14.56 -13.53
C PRO A 5 -13.35 -15.01 -14.39
N ASP A 6 -14.55 -14.85 -13.87
CA ASP A 6 -15.84 -15.11 -14.50
C ASP A 6 -16.11 -14.18 -15.70
N GLN A 7 -15.63 -12.94 -15.66
CA GLN A 7 -15.75 -12.02 -16.80
C GLN A 7 -14.73 -12.34 -17.90
N VAL A 8 -13.56 -12.87 -17.55
CA VAL A 8 -12.57 -13.35 -18.54
C VAL A 8 -13.06 -14.63 -19.21
N ASP A 9 -13.73 -15.50 -18.45
CA ASP A 9 -14.30 -16.75 -18.95
C ASP A 9 -15.52 -16.51 -19.83
N ALA A 10 -16.36 -15.53 -19.50
CA ALA A 10 -17.54 -15.17 -20.29
C ALA A 10 -17.22 -14.45 -21.60
N ALA A 11 -16.07 -13.77 -21.71
CA ALA A 11 -15.76 -12.89 -22.83
C ALA A 11 -15.08 -13.58 -24.03
N GLY A 12 -14.58 -14.82 -23.90
CA GLY A 12 -13.76 -15.43 -24.96
C GLY A 12 -14.27 -16.78 -25.46
N ASN A 13 -14.50 -16.87 -26.76
CA ASN A 13 -14.51 -18.14 -27.50
C ASN A 13 -13.06 -18.65 -27.61
N TRP A 14 -12.46 -19.02 -26.49
CA TRP A 14 -11.07 -19.43 -26.40
C TRP A 14 -10.85 -20.74 -27.17
N GLN A 15 -10.02 -20.72 -28.22
CA GLN A 15 -9.55 -21.96 -28.86
C GLN A 15 -8.34 -22.53 -28.10
N GLY A 16 -8.42 -23.81 -27.71
CA GLY A 16 -7.30 -24.58 -27.14
C GLY A 16 -6.76 -24.04 -25.81
N ASN A 17 -5.45 -24.20 -25.60
CA ASN A 17 -4.74 -23.78 -24.38
C ASN A 17 -4.42 -22.28 -24.32
N THR A 18 -4.93 -21.47 -25.25
CA THR A 18 -4.65 -20.02 -25.34
C THR A 18 -4.97 -19.28 -24.04
N ARG A 19 -6.02 -19.69 -23.31
CA ARG A 19 -6.31 -19.14 -21.97
C ARG A 19 -5.16 -19.40 -20.99
N GLN A 20 -4.59 -20.60 -21.03
CA GLN A 20 -3.54 -21.02 -20.11
C GLN A 20 -2.21 -20.33 -20.42
N GLU A 21 -1.91 -20.16 -21.70
CA GLU A 21 -0.71 -19.46 -22.15
C GLU A 21 -0.77 -17.93 -21.89
N VAL A 22 -1.96 -17.33 -21.99
CA VAL A 22 -2.12 -15.87 -21.87
C VAL A 22 -2.45 -15.43 -20.44
N TYR A 23 -3.18 -16.24 -19.65
CA TYR A 23 -3.81 -15.76 -18.40
C TYR A 23 -3.55 -16.59 -17.13
N THR A 24 -3.05 -17.85 -17.18
CA THR A 24 -2.86 -18.60 -15.91
C THR A 24 -1.74 -18.06 -15.02
N SER A 25 -0.73 -17.40 -15.58
CA SER A 25 0.07 -16.44 -14.83
C SER A 25 -0.58 -15.07 -15.02
N LYS A 26 -1.23 -14.52 -14.00
CA LYS A 26 -2.08 -13.30 -14.02
C LYS A 26 -1.40 -11.99 -14.51
N LEU A 27 -0.22 -12.06 -15.10
CA LEU A 27 0.52 -10.94 -15.67
C LEU A 27 0.94 -11.31 -17.10
N PRO A 28 0.62 -10.48 -18.12
CA PRO A 28 1.08 -10.70 -19.48
C PRO A 28 2.59 -10.92 -19.51
N LYS A 29 3.08 -11.93 -20.23
CA LYS A 29 4.52 -12.23 -20.33
C LYS A 29 5.34 -10.98 -20.67
N LEU A 30 4.83 -10.17 -21.60
CA LEU A 30 5.42 -8.89 -21.99
C LEU A 30 5.57 -7.92 -20.81
N ALA A 31 4.56 -7.82 -19.94
CA ALA A 31 4.61 -6.99 -18.75
C ALA A 31 5.63 -7.53 -17.75
N ILE A 32 5.68 -8.85 -17.53
CA ILE A 32 6.66 -9.47 -16.64
C ILE A 32 8.09 -9.23 -17.15
N THR A 33 8.35 -9.47 -18.44
CA THR A 33 9.68 -9.30 -19.02
C THR A 33 10.12 -7.84 -18.99
N THR A 34 9.20 -6.91 -19.31
CA THR A 34 9.49 -5.47 -19.23
C THR A 34 9.76 -5.01 -17.79
N LEU A 35 8.96 -5.48 -16.82
CA LEU A 35 9.18 -5.20 -15.40
C LEU A 35 10.50 -5.79 -14.88
N ALA A 36 10.93 -6.92 -15.43
CA ALA A 36 12.21 -7.53 -15.12
C ALA A 36 13.41 -6.89 -15.88
N GLY A 37 13.17 -5.84 -16.66
CA GLY A 37 14.20 -5.06 -17.35
C GLY A 37 14.56 -5.54 -18.76
N PHE A 38 13.84 -6.52 -19.32
CA PHE A 38 14.07 -7.02 -20.69
C PHE A 38 13.35 -6.17 -21.73
N HIS A 39 13.99 -5.98 -22.89
CA HIS A 39 13.38 -5.26 -24.00
C HIS A 39 12.27 -6.08 -24.65
N VAL A 40 11.26 -5.37 -25.17
CA VAL A 40 10.17 -5.98 -25.92
C VAL A 40 10.73 -6.61 -27.21
N GLY A 41 10.57 -7.92 -27.36
CA GLY A 41 11.03 -8.68 -28.53
C GLY A 41 12.42 -9.30 -28.40
N GLU A 42 13.13 -9.08 -27.29
CA GLU A 42 14.41 -9.71 -27.03
C GLU A 42 14.23 -11.18 -26.61
N LYS A 43 15.09 -12.07 -27.11
CA LYS A 43 15.14 -13.46 -26.64
C LYS A 43 15.76 -13.45 -25.24
N TYR A 44 14.92 -13.61 -24.23
CA TYR A 44 15.36 -13.68 -22.85
C TYR A 44 16.06 -15.00 -22.56
N GLU A 45 17.34 -14.92 -22.20
CA GLU A 45 18.14 -16.03 -21.69
C GLU A 45 18.71 -15.63 -20.33
N VAL A 46 18.70 -16.57 -19.38
CA VAL A 46 19.20 -16.36 -18.02
C VAL A 46 20.29 -17.37 -17.77
N PRO A 47 21.52 -17.14 -18.24
CA PRO A 47 22.56 -18.15 -18.16
C PRO A 47 22.86 -18.60 -16.73
N TRP A 48 22.75 -17.70 -15.75
CA TRP A 48 22.91 -18.05 -14.34
C TRP A 48 21.82 -18.99 -13.81
N ALA A 49 20.63 -19.02 -14.43
CA ALA A 49 19.55 -19.95 -14.07
C ALA A 49 19.78 -21.37 -14.61
N GLU A 50 20.75 -21.57 -15.48
CA GLU A 50 21.14 -22.89 -16.00
C GLU A 50 22.22 -23.55 -15.14
N VAL A 51 22.91 -22.78 -14.29
CA VAL A 51 23.94 -23.32 -13.39
C VAL A 51 23.30 -24.29 -12.40
N SER A 52 23.65 -25.57 -12.55
CA SER A 52 23.21 -26.65 -11.67
C SER A 52 23.68 -26.39 -10.23
N VAL A 53 22.79 -26.62 -9.26
CA VAL A 53 23.11 -26.54 -7.83
C VAL A 53 23.02 -27.95 -7.27
N PRO A 54 24.07 -28.47 -6.61
CA PRO A 54 24.05 -29.79 -5.97
C PRO A 54 22.83 -30.00 -5.06
N ASP A 55 22.23 -31.18 -5.13
CA ASP A 55 21.02 -31.50 -4.35
C ASP A 55 21.28 -31.45 -2.84
N GLU A 56 22.49 -31.81 -2.42
CA GLU A 56 22.92 -31.73 -1.03
C GLU A 56 22.81 -30.29 -0.52
N LEU A 57 23.27 -29.31 -1.30
CA LEU A 57 23.17 -27.90 -0.96
C LEU A 57 21.73 -27.41 -0.96
N ASN A 58 20.92 -27.82 -1.96
CA ASN A 58 19.50 -27.46 -1.99
C ASN A 58 18.78 -27.94 -0.72
N ARG A 59 19.02 -29.17 -0.27
CA ARG A 59 18.42 -29.73 0.95
C ARG A 59 18.82 -29.01 2.23
N MET A 60 19.94 -28.29 2.25
CA MET A 60 20.33 -27.50 3.43
C MET A 60 19.39 -26.30 3.68
N ILE A 61 18.70 -25.82 2.65
CA ILE A 61 17.79 -24.67 2.73
C ILE A 61 16.36 -25.19 2.88
N PHE A 62 15.69 -24.88 3.99
CA PHE A 62 14.36 -25.43 4.33
C PHE A 62 14.34 -26.98 4.36
N PRO A 63 15.18 -27.65 5.15
CA PRO A 63 15.37 -29.12 5.10
C PRO A 63 14.10 -29.95 5.35
N PHE A 64 13.06 -29.34 5.93
CA PHE A 64 11.79 -30.01 6.23
C PHE A 64 10.82 -30.08 5.03
N ALA A 65 11.09 -29.38 3.93
CA ALA A 65 10.07 -29.12 2.91
C ALA A 65 9.68 -30.40 2.14
N GLU A 66 10.63 -31.27 1.79
CA GLU A 66 10.36 -32.51 1.07
C GLU A 66 9.61 -33.52 1.91
N ASP A 67 10.00 -33.69 3.18
CA ASP A 67 9.30 -34.59 4.11
C ASP A 67 7.86 -34.12 4.30
N ALA A 68 7.65 -32.81 4.52
CA ALA A 68 6.32 -32.23 4.62
C ALA A 68 5.50 -32.37 3.32
N LEU A 69 6.13 -32.26 2.15
CA LEU A 69 5.47 -32.50 0.87
C LEU A 69 5.09 -33.98 0.70
N ALA A 70 5.96 -34.90 1.10
CA ALA A 70 5.71 -36.34 1.05
C ALA A 70 4.55 -36.71 1.98
N GLU A 71 4.52 -36.19 3.21
CA GLU A 71 3.43 -36.38 4.17
C GLU A 71 2.10 -35.83 3.64
N LEU A 72 2.10 -34.61 3.07
CA LEU A 72 0.91 -34.03 2.47
C LEU A 72 0.41 -34.85 1.27
N THR A 73 1.32 -35.37 0.46
CA THR A 73 0.98 -36.22 -0.69
C THR A 73 0.37 -37.55 -0.23
N ALA A 74 0.97 -38.20 0.77
CA ALA A 74 0.45 -39.41 1.38
C ALA A 74 -0.93 -39.20 2.03
N ALA A 75 -1.18 -38.01 2.59
CA ALA A 75 -2.47 -37.62 3.16
C ALA A 75 -3.53 -37.20 2.12
N GLY A 76 -3.24 -37.32 0.81
CA GLY A 76 -4.15 -36.99 -0.29
C GLY A 76 -4.25 -35.50 -0.61
N CYS A 77 -3.23 -34.69 -0.27
CA CYS A 77 -3.12 -33.27 -0.64
C CYS A 77 -4.32 -32.39 -0.24
N LYS A 78 -4.98 -32.68 0.89
CA LYS A 78 -6.20 -31.97 1.34
C LYS A 78 -6.03 -30.45 1.44
N ASN A 79 -4.82 -29.96 1.70
CA ASN A 79 -4.48 -28.54 1.73
C ASN A 79 -3.59 -28.14 0.55
N ARG A 80 -4.22 -27.82 -0.60
CA ARG A 80 -3.51 -27.42 -1.82
C ARG A 80 -2.68 -26.14 -1.66
N GLY A 81 -3.12 -25.22 -0.80
CA GLY A 81 -2.38 -23.98 -0.52
C GLY A 81 -1.04 -24.25 0.14
N MET A 82 -1.01 -25.12 1.17
CA MET A 82 0.22 -25.52 1.83
C MET A 82 1.16 -26.28 0.89
N TYR A 83 0.62 -27.21 0.10
CA TYR A 83 1.39 -27.96 -0.90
C TYR A 83 2.10 -27.00 -1.89
N ASN A 84 1.35 -26.07 -2.48
CA ASN A 84 1.91 -25.09 -3.42
C ASN A 84 2.99 -24.22 -2.76
N PHE A 85 2.79 -23.82 -1.50
CA PHE A 85 3.78 -23.02 -0.77
C PHE A 85 5.08 -23.80 -0.52
N LEU A 86 5.00 -25.05 -0.07
CA LEU A 86 6.19 -25.89 0.14
C LEU A 86 6.91 -26.19 -1.18
N GLN A 87 6.16 -26.46 -2.25
CA GLN A 87 6.74 -26.65 -3.58
C GLN A 87 7.45 -25.38 -4.07
N LEU A 88 6.88 -24.19 -3.80
CA LEU A 88 7.56 -22.92 -4.07
C LEU A 88 8.86 -22.79 -3.27
N LEU A 89 8.88 -23.15 -1.98
CA LEU A 89 10.11 -23.11 -1.18
C LEU A 89 11.20 -24.00 -1.77
N VAL A 90 10.86 -25.22 -2.21
CA VAL A 90 11.81 -26.13 -2.87
C VAL A 90 12.33 -25.51 -4.18
N ASN A 91 11.42 -24.98 -5.00
CA ASN A 91 11.78 -24.34 -6.28
C ASN A 91 12.64 -23.08 -6.13
N LEU A 92 12.60 -22.40 -4.97
CA LEU A 92 13.39 -21.19 -4.70
C LEU A 92 14.84 -21.48 -4.27
N ARG A 93 15.18 -22.71 -3.85
CA ARG A 93 16.53 -23.02 -3.33
C ARG A 93 17.65 -22.82 -4.34
N PRO A 94 17.52 -23.23 -5.62
CA PRO A 94 18.57 -22.97 -6.59
C PRO A 94 18.81 -21.47 -6.78
N PHE A 95 17.74 -20.66 -6.76
CA PHE A 95 17.83 -19.21 -6.87
C PHE A 95 18.57 -18.58 -5.69
N PHE A 96 18.35 -19.09 -4.47
CA PHE A 96 19.11 -18.68 -3.30
C PHE A 96 20.60 -18.92 -3.49
N TRP A 97 21.00 -20.13 -3.90
CA TRP A 97 22.41 -20.50 -4.07
C TRP A 97 23.10 -19.73 -5.21
N ARG A 98 22.40 -19.53 -6.33
CA ARG A 98 22.90 -18.72 -7.45
C ARG A 98 23.06 -17.25 -7.05
N GLY A 99 22.03 -16.68 -6.43
CA GLY A 99 22.03 -15.30 -5.98
C GLY A 99 23.11 -15.01 -4.93
N ILE A 100 23.27 -15.90 -3.94
CA ILE A 100 24.29 -15.71 -2.91
C ILE A 100 25.72 -15.84 -3.45
N SER A 101 25.93 -16.71 -4.45
CA SER A 101 27.22 -16.85 -5.11
C SER A 101 27.58 -15.61 -5.91
N ALA A 102 26.62 -15.03 -6.66
CA ALA A 102 26.82 -13.75 -7.34
C ALA A 102 27.14 -12.61 -6.34
N ILE A 103 26.44 -12.56 -5.20
CA ILE A 103 26.74 -11.60 -4.12
C ILE A 103 28.14 -11.84 -3.52
N CYS A 104 28.59 -13.09 -3.43
CA CYS A 104 29.92 -13.44 -2.89
C CYS A 104 31.05 -12.91 -3.78
N VAL A 105 30.89 -13.04 -5.10
CA VAL A 105 31.85 -12.52 -6.08
C VAL A 105 31.95 -11.01 -6.01
N GLU A 106 30.81 -10.30 -5.96
CA GLU A 106 30.79 -8.84 -5.98
C GLU A 106 31.14 -8.23 -4.61
N TYR A 107 30.73 -8.89 -3.51
CA TYR A 107 30.85 -8.37 -2.14
C TYR A 107 31.39 -9.43 -1.16
N PRO A 108 32.62 -9.93 -1.33
CA PRO A 108 33.15 -11.06 -0.53
C PRO A 108 33.22 -10.75 0.98
N ASN A 109 33.27 -9.48 1.36
CA ASN A 109 33.33 -9.02 2.75
C ASN A 109 31.96 -8.75 3.39
N SER A 110 30.86 -9.06 2.70
CA SER A 110 29.50 -8.82 3.22
C SER A 110 29.29 -9.49 4.59
N CYS A 111 28.63 -8.77 5.51
CA CYS A 111 28.32 -9.29 6.84
C CYS A 111 27.35 -10.48 6.81
N LEU A 112 26.66 -10.67 5.69
CA LEU A 112 25.72 -11.76 5.45
C LEU A 112 26.42 -13.13 5.52
N PHE A 113 27.64 -13.26 4.98
CA PHE A 113 28.44 -14.49 5.05
C PHE A 113 28.86 -14.87 6.46
N LYS A 114 29.02 -13.88 7.36
CA LYS A 114 29.32 -14.13 8.77
C LYS A 114 28.08 -14.57 9.56
N ARG A 115 26.89 -14.13 9.15
CA ARG A 115 25.62 -14.39 9.85
C ARG A 115 25.00 -15.72 9.47
N LEU A 116 25.06 -16.09 8.20
CA LEU A 116 24.45 -17.32 7.69
C LEU A 116 25.43 -18.49 7.80
N ARG A 117 25.33 -19.25 8.91
CA ARG A 117 26.22 -20.39 9.20
C ARG A 117 26.25 -21.44 8.09
N ILE A 118 25.15 -21.60 7.36
CA ILE A 118 25.03 -22.51 6.21
C ILE A 118 26.03 -22.20 5.09
N LEU A 119 26.44 -20.94 4.94
CA LEU A 119 27.41 -20.51 3.93
C LEU A 119 28.86 -20.81 4.34
N SER A 120 29.08 -21.17 5.61
CA SER A 120 30.42 -21.49 6.13
C SER A 120 30.85 -22.93 5.86
N THR A 121 29.94 -23.79 5.38
CA THR A 121 30.25 -25.19 5.08
C THR A 121 31.19 -25.30 3.88
N THR A 122 31.97 -26.38 3.86
CA THR A 122 32.95 -26.62 2.78
C THR A 122 32.28 -26.69 1.42
N ASP A 123 31.13 -27.37 1.32
CA ASP A 123 30.40 -27.54 0.06
C ASP A 123 29.83 -26.21 -0.45
N ALA A 124 29.28 -25.39 0.45
CA ALA A 124 28.74 -24.08 0.09
C ALA A 124 29.85 -23.14 -0.42
N LYS A 125 31.02 -23.15 0.24
CA LYS A 125 32.19 -22.40 -0.22
C LYS A 125 32.69 -22.90 -1.56
N GLY A 126 32.83 -24.22 -1.74
CA GLY A 126 33.25 -24.80 -3.02
C GLY A 126 32.31 -24.42 -4.16
N PHE A 127 31.00 -24.40 -3.91
CA PHE A 127 30.03 -23.94 -4.89
C PHE A 127 30.21 -22.43 -5.21
N MET A 128 30.28 -21.58 -4.19
CA MET A 128 30.46 -20.13 -4.38
C MET A 128 31.80 -19.79 -5.08
N ASP A 129 32.87 -20.51 -4.79
CA ASP A 129 34.19 -20.31 -5.39
C ASP A 129 34.23 -20.75 -6.86
N SER A 130 33.45 -21.77 -7.23
CA SER A 130 33.33 -22.24 -8.62
C SER A 130 32.39 -21.38 -9.49
N TRP A 131 31.55 -20.55 -8.86
CA TRP A 131 30.52 -19.75 -9.53
C TRP A 131 31.01 -18.91 -10.73
N PRO A 132 32.13 -18.16 -10.65
CA PRO A 132 32.60 -17.36 -11.79
C PRO A 132 32.92 -18.21 -13.03
N SER A 133 33.33 -19.46 -12.84
CA SER A 133 33.69 -20.37 -13.93
C SER A 133 32.47 -21.13 -14.49
N ALA A 134 31.37 -21.16 -13.75
CA ALA A 134 30.14 -21.83 -14.15
C ALA A 134 29.27 -20.96 -15.08
N LEU A 135 29.50 -19.65 -15.12
CA LEU A 135 28.81 -18.75 -16.04
C LEU A 135 29.46 -18.81 -17.43
N PRO A 136 28.67 -18.84 -18.51
CA PRO A 136 29.24 -18.80 -19.85
C PRO A 136 29.91 -17.45 -20.10
N SER A 137 31.09 -17.51 -20.73
CA SER A 137 32.02 -16.37 -20.89
C SER A 137 31.47 -15.20 -21.72
N ASN A 138 30.34 -15.39 -22.39
CA ASN A 138 29.62 -14.39 -23.18
C ASN A 138 28.45 -13.74 -22.43
N PHE A 139 28.17 -14.11 -21.18
CA PHE A 139 27.10 -13.49 -20.40
C PHE A 139 27.52 -12.07 -19.97
N ASN A 140 26.85 -11.07 -20.53
CA ASN A 140 27.02 -9.68 -20.15
C ASN A 140 25.79 -9.18 -19.38
N GLU A 141 25.89 -9.12 -18.04
CA GLU A 141 24.84 -8.58 -17.17
C GLU A 141 24.83 -7.04 -17.13
N ALA A 142 25.80 -6.38 -17.78
CA ALA A 142 25.93 -4.92 -17.71
C ALA A 142 24.66 -4.16 -18.11
N PRO A 143 23.91 -4.53 -19.18
CA PRO A 143 22.68 -3.81 -19.54
C PRO A 143 21.60 -3.87 -18.47
N THR A 144 21.35 -5.05 -17.89
CA THR A 144 20.37 -5.22 -16.80
C THR A 144 20.83 -4.46 -15.55
N ARG A 145 22.13 -4.52 -15.23
CA ARG A 145 22.71 -3.79 -14.10
C ARG A 145 22.60 -2.28 -14.29
N GLU A 146 22.87 -1.77 -15.48
CA GLU A 146 22.73 -0.35 -15.84
C GLU A 146 21.27 0.10 -15.74
N ALA A 147 20.32 -0.70 -16.24
CA ALA A 147 18.90 -0.41 -16.11
C ALA A 147 18.45 -0.35 -14.64
N MET A 148 18.88 -1.31 -13.81
CA MET A 148 18.57 -1.34 -12.37
C MET A 148 19.24 -0.20 -11.60
N GLN A 149 20.48 0.16 -11.95
CA GLN A 149 21.17 1.32 -11.39
C GLN A 149 20.48 2.62 -11.78
N LEU A 150 20.04 2.77 -13.03
CA LEU A 150 19.28 3.93 -13.51
C LEU A 150 17.95 4.06 -12.76
N LEU A 151 17.23 2.94 -12.57
CA LEU A 151 16.01 2.90 -11.78
C LEU A 151 16.26 3.30 -10.32
N THR A 152 17.30 2.73 -9.70
CA THR A 152 17.69 3.05 -8.31
C THR A 152 18.09 4.51 -8.16
N ALA A 153 18.82 5.06 -9.13
CA ALA A 153 19.18 6.47 -9.16
C ALA A 153 17.94 7.37 -9.30
N ARG A 154 16.98 6.99 -10.15
CA ARG A 154 15.69 7.69 -10.25
C ARG A 154 14.91 7.63 -8.95
N MET A 155 14.81 6.47 -8.31
CA MET A 155 14.12 6.32 -7.01
C MET A 155 14.78 7.18 -5.93
N ARG A 156 16.11 7.18 -5.85
CA ARG A 156 16.84 8.05 -4.92
C ARG A 156 16.63 9.54 -5.23
N GLY A 157 16.55 9.91 -6.51
CA GLY A 157 16.20 11.28 -6.92
C GLY A 157 14.81 11.69 -6.46
N VAL A 158 13.84 10.76 -6.50
CA VAL A 158 12.49 10.97 -5.96
C VAL A 158 12.53 11.12 -4.44
N GLU A 159 13.26 10.25 -3.73
CA GLU A 159 13.44 10.35 -2.26
C GLU A 159 14.08 11.68 -1.85
N GLN A 160 15.16 12.09 -2.53
CA GLN A 160 15.80 13.38 -2.29
C GLN A 160 14.87 14.55 -2.62
N GLY A 161 14.07 14.45 -3.67
CA GLY A 161 13.04 15.44 -4.01
C GLY A 161 12.00 15.57 -2.89
N ILE A 162 11.56 14.44 -2.33
CA ILE A 162 10.66 14.38 -1.18
C ILE A 162 11.32 15.02 0.06
N ASP A 163 12.58 14.71 0.35
CA ASP A 163 13.31 15.27 1.50
C ASP A 163 13.53 16.77 1.37
N VAL A 164 13.88 17.26 0.17
CA VAL A 164 14.00 18.71 -0.09
C VAL A 164 12.64 19.38 0.08
N LEU A 165 11.56 18.77 -0.41
CA LEU A 165 10.19 19.24 -0.18
C LEU A 165 9.87 19.31 1.31
N ILE A 166 10.13 18.25 2.07
CA ILE A 166 9.89 18.19 3.52
C ILE A 166 10.71 19.27 4.26
N ASN A 167 11.99 19.44 3.93
CA ASN A 167 12.88 20.39 4.58
C ASN A 167 12.66 21.85 4.14
N SER A 168 12.06 22.07 2.98
CA SER A 168 11.68 23.40 2.49
C SER A 168 10.34 23.91 3.03
N LEU A 169 9.58 23.06 3.73
CA LEU A 169 8.39 23.50 4.46
C LEU A 169 8.80 24.44 5.61
N PRO A 170 8.19 25.63 5.75
CA PRO A 170 8.67 26.71 6.62
C PRO A 170 8.43 26.49 8.13
N TYR A 171 8.25 25.25 8.57
CA TYR A 171 8.18 24.91 10.00
C TYR A 171 8.91 23.59 10.26
N PRO A 172 9.89 23.55 11.19
CA PRO A 172 10.26 22.28 11.79
C PRO A 172 9.03 21.80 12.56
N TYR A 173 8.36 20.75 12.05
CA TYR A 173 7.40 19.99 12.84
C TYR A 173 8.18 19.28 13.95
N ASN A 174 8.46 20.03 15.01
CA ASN A 174 9.02 19.51 16.23
C ASN A 174 7.89 18.73 16.91
N PHE A 175 7.91 17.41 16.79
CA PHE A 175 6.94 16.50 17.43
C PHE A 175 7.05 16.46 18.97
N GLY A 176 7.85 17.35 19.58
CA GLY A 176 8.01 17.47 21.02
C GLY A 176 7.86 18.92 21.48
N ASN A 177 7.07 19.11 22.54
CA ASN A 177 6.94 20.31 23.36
C ASN A 177 5.98 21.40 22.86
N LEU A 178 4.68 21.17 23.09
CA LEU A 178 3.73 22.27 23.29
C LEU A 178 2.86 22.00 24.53
N TYR A 179 3.41 22.27 25.71
CA TYR A 179 2.69 22.89 26.82
C TYR A 179 3.67 23.65 27.73
N PRO A 180 3.50 24.95 27.97
CA PRO A 180 4.10 25.62 29.11
C PRO A 180 3.26 25.28 30.34
N TYR A 181 3.80 24.47 31.25
CA TYR A 181 3.20 24.26 32.57
C TYR A 181 3.43 25.49 33.45
N PRO A 182 2.43 25.94 34.23
CA PRO A 182 2.67 26.86 35.34
C PRO A 182 3.33 26.10 36.50
N SER A 183 4.45 26.61 37.01
CA SER A 183 5.13 26.08 38.19
C SER A 183 4.20 26.11 39.42
N PRO A 184 4.07 25.00 40.17
CA PRO A 184 3.54 25.07 41.52
C PRO A 184 4.61 25.59 42.47
N ALA A 185 4.15 26.41 43.42
CA ALA A 185 4.94 26.99 44.49
C ALA A 185 5.68 25.92 45.32
N SER A 186 6.92 26.28 45.65
CA SER A 186 7.81 25.59 46.57
C SER A 186 7.18 25.47 47.96
N SER A 187 6.97 24.25 48.44
CA SER A 187 6.78 23.96 49.86
C SER A 187 7.91 23.03 50.32
N ASN A 188 8.84 23.62 51.07
CA ASN A 188 9.84 22.93 51.87
C ASN A 188 9.15 21.96 52.84
N ALA A 189 9.55 20.70 52.85
CA ALA A 189 9.40 19.82 54.00
C ALA A 189 10.61 18.87 54.09
N GLN A 190 11.23 18.94 55.26
CA GLN A 190 12.43 18.25 55.73
C GLN A 190 12.50 16.75 55.45
N ALA A 191 13.71 16.32 55.07
CA ALA A 191 14.16 14.95 55.14
C ALA A 191 14.32 14.51 56.61
N GLY A 192 13.62 13.44 56.97
CA GLY A 192 13.88 12.64 58.17
C GLY A 192 14.38 11.26 57.74
N GLN A 193 15.60 10.93 58.16
CA GLN A 193 16.22 9.61 58.08
C GLN A 193 15.42 8.59 58.89
N SER A 194 15.37 7.34 58.43
CA SER A 194 15.50 6.16 59.31
C SER A 194 15.80 4.91 58.49
N GLU A 195 16.77 4.16 59.01
CA GLU A 195 17.33 2.93 58.51
C GLU A 195 16.45 1.70 58.84
N ALA A 196 16.78 0.60 58.14
CA ALA A 196 17.05 -0.73 58.69
C ALA A 196 16.10 -1.88 58.31
N SER A 197 16.76 -2.95 57.82
CA SER A 197 16.42 -4.38 57.94
C SER A 197 15.26 -4.87 57.06
N GLY A 198 15.35 -5.91 56.25
CA GLY A 198 16.21 -7.09 56.24
C GLY A 198 15.30 -8.32 56.11
N SER A 199 15.52 -9.17 55.09
CA SER A 199 15.34 -10.63 55.13
C SER A 199 15.14 -11.19 53.71
N ALA A 200 16.05 -12.08 53.36
CA ALA A 200 15.95 -13.02 52.25
C ALA A 200 14.82 -14.05 52.47
N SER A 201 14.30 -14.61 51.37
CA SER A 201 13.91 -16.03 51.25
C SER A 201 13.65 -16.38 49.77
N GLU A 202 14.14 -17.56 49.43
CA GLU A 202 14.29 -18.21 48.12
C GLU A 202 13.00 -18.82 47.52
N PRO A 203 13.07 -19.38 46.29
CA PRO A 203 11.90 -19.67 45.44
C PRO A 203 11.41 -21.12 45.57
N LEU A 204 10.12 -21.34 45.27
CA LEU A 204 9.55 -22.67 45.09
C LEU A 204 9.09 -22.87 43.65
N HIS A 205 9.76 -23.81 42.98
CA HIS A 205 9.28 -24.58 41.85
C HIS A 205 7.99 -25.32 42.23
N SER A 206 7.03 -25.41 41.30
CA SER A 206 6.07 -26.50 41.31
C SER A 206 5.70 -26.94 39.89
N THR A 207 6.09 -28.17 39.61
CA THR A 207 5.72 -29.04 38.48
C THR A 207 4.24 -29.40 38.52
N HIS A 208 3.58 -29.47 37.37
CA HIS A 208 2.37 -30.29 37.22
C HIS A 208 2.47 -31.23 36.02
N THR A 209 2.13 -32.46 36.36
CA THR A 209 2.29 -33.74 35.69
C THR A 209 1.16 -33.99 34.68
N ALA A 210 1.50 -34.76 33.65
CA ALA A 210 0.56 -35.36 32.71
C ALA A 210 -0.44 -36.30 33.40
N SER A 211 -1.67 -36.35 32.89
CA SER A 211 -2.60 -37.44 33.14
C SER A 211 -3.32 -37.81 31.85
N SER A 212 -3.11 -39.06 31.45
CA SER A 212 -3.77 -39.77 30.37
C SER A 212 -5.23 -40.06 30.72
N GLY A 213 -6.13 -39.91 29.75
CA GLY A 213 -7.54 -40.29 29.89
C GLY A 213 -8.08 -40.74 28.54
N VAL A 214 -7.92 -42.03 28.26
CA VAL A 214 -8.57 -42.79 27.19
C VAL A 214 -10.08 -42.81 27.44
N ASN A 215 -10.90 -42.54 26.42
CA ASN A 215 -12.16 -43.24 26.17
C ASN A 215 -12.78 -42.80 24.83
N SER A 216 -12.79 -43.73 23.87
CA SER A 216 -13.66 -43.72 22.68
C SER A 216 -15.09 -44.10 23.07
N PRO A 217 -16.09 -43.75 22.24
CA PRO A 217 -16.81 -44.86 21.61
C PRO A 217 -17.08 -44.68 20.11
N SER A 218 -17.14 -45.86 19.49
CA SER A 218 -17.46 -46.24 18.12
C SER A 218 -18.87 -45.87 17.66
N VAL A 219 -19.00 -45.29 16.46
CA VAL A 219 -20.13 -45.37 15.53
C VAL A 219 -19.52 -45.15 14.13
N GLY A 220 -19.43 -46.11 13.23
CA GLY A 220 -20.54 -46.70 12.48
C GLY A 220 -20.51 -46.15 11.04
N ASN A 221 -19.73 -46.80 10.17
CA ASN A 221 -19.63 -46.51 8.73
C ASN A 221 -20.52 -47.50 7.97
N PRO A 222 -21.23 -47.08 6.90
CA PRO A 222 -21.61 -48.00 5.84
C PRO A 222 -20.81 -47.73 4.56
N ASP A 223 -20.42 -48.86 3.97
CA ASP A 223 -19.80 -49.04 2.66
C ASP A 223 -20.53 -48.31 1.53
N VAL A 224 -19.74 -47.71 0.64
CA VAL A 224 -20.12 -47.52 -0.77
C VAL A 224 -18.89 -47.81 -1.62
N GLU A 225 -18.88 -49.00 -2.22
CA GLU A 225 -18.07 -49.33 -3.40
C GLU A 225 -18.34 -48.31 -4.51
N MET A 226 -17.29 -47.71 -5.08
CA MET A 226 -17.34 -47.16 -6.43
C MET A 226 -16.25 -47.79 -7.28
N GLN A 227 -16.73 -48.37 -8.38
CA GLN A 227 -16.01 -49.12 -9.38
C GLN A 227 -15.05 -48.25 -10.19
N ASP A 228 -13.91 -48.86 -10.51
CA ASP A 228 -13.01 -48.51 -11.60
C ASP A 228 -13.74 -48.42 -12.95
N LEU A 229 -13.54 -47.32 -13.66
CA LEU A 229 -13.62 -47.27 -15.12
C LEU A 229 -12.52 -46.37 -15.65
N SER A 230 -11.38 -47.00 -15.92
CA SER A 230 -10.39 -46.58 -16.91
C SER A 230 -11.04 -46.48 -18.30
N ASN A 231 -10.82 -45.35 -18.99
CA ASN A 231 -10.87 -45.33 -20.46
C ASN A 231 -9.80 -44.39 -21.00
N GLU A 232 -8.80 -45.02 -21.60
CA GLU A 232 -7.82 -44.43 -22.49
C GLU A 232 -8.51 -43.99 -23.79
N THR A 233 -8.25 -42.76 -24.24
CA THR A 233 -8.39 -42.41 -25.66
C THR A 233 -7.21 -41.56 -26.07
N SER A 234 -6.22 -42.23 -26.66
CA SER A 234 -5.15 -41.65 -27.44
C SER A 234 -5.70 -41.00 -28.70
N ALA A 235 -5.35 -39.73 -28.96
CA ALA A 235 -5.51 -39.12 -30.27
C ALA A 235 -4.30 -38.26 -30.60
N SER A 236 -3.72 -38.60 -31.74
CA SER A 236 -2.44 -38.23 -32.31
C SER A 236 -2.35 -36.75 -32.71
N GLU A 237 -1.22 -36.12 -32.37
CA GLU A 237 -0.78 -34.83 -32.91
C GLU A 237 -0.54 -34.91 -34.42
N SER A 238 -1.12 -33.97 -35.16
CA SER A 238 -0.80 -33.70 -36.56
C SER A 238 -0.29 -32.27 -36.66
N THR A 239 1.01 -32.13 -36.91
CA THR A 239 1.71 -30.87 -37.17
C THR A 239 1.35 -30.34 -38.57
N PRO A 240 1.13 -29.02 -38.75
CA PRO A 240 1.34 -28.40 -40.05
C PRO A 240 2.52 -27.40 -40.03
N GLN A 241 3.37 -27.58 -41.03
CA GLN A 241 4.52 -26.76 -41.39
C GLN A 241 4.13 -25.29 -41.66
N MET A 242 4.95 -24.38 -41.14
CA MET A 242 4.99 -22.99 -41.61
C MET A 242 5.68 -22.90 -42.97
N SER A 243 5.04 -22.21 -43.91
CA SER A 243 5.67 -21.74 -45.15
C SER A 243 5.72 -20.21 -45.15
N THR A 244 6.94 -19.72 -45.33
CA THR A 244 7.39 -18.34 -45.48
C THR A 244 6.78 -17.64 -46.70
N GLY A 245 6.43 -16.36 -46.55
CA GLY A 245 5.97 -15.54 -47.66
C GLY A 245 6.00 -14.03 -47.42
N ASN A 246 7.07 -13.42 -47.94
CA ASN A 246 7.11 -12.13 -48.64
C ASN A 246 7.13 -10.78 -47.89
N ASN A 247 8.33 -10.19 -47.99
CA ASN A 247 8.67 -8.78 -48.13
C ASN A 247 7.56 -7.85 -48.62
N SER A 248 7.31 -6.76 -47.88
CA SER A 248 6.64 -5.57 -48.39
C SER A 248 7.49 -4.34 -48.08
N THR A 249 8.02 -3.75 -49.14
CA THR A 249 8.82 -2.53 -49.17
C THR A 249 7.90 -1.31 -49.17
N TYR A 250 8.03 -0.40 -48.21
CA TYR A 250 7.39 0.91 -48.24
C TYR A 250 8.35 1.96 -48.83
N PRO A 251 7.88 2.85 -49.73
CA PRO A 251 8.70 3.92 -50.28
C PRO A 251 8.72 5.16 -49.37
N ILE A 252 9.91 5.76 -49.27
CA ILE A 252 10.21 7.05 -48.68
C ILE A 252 9.85 8.15 -49.70
N PRO A 253 9.15 9.24 -49.31
CA PRO A 253 9.14 10.47 -50.10
C PRO A 253 10.24 11.42 -49.63
N LYS A 254 11.16 11.74 -50.55
CA LYS A 254 11.99 12.95 -50.54
C LYS A 254 11.34 13.97 -51.48
N ASP A 255 11.36 15.24 -51.06
CA ASP A 255 11.55 16.49 -51.85
C ASP A 255 10.96 17.64 -51.01
N SER A 256 11.70 18.63 -50.52
CA SER A 256 12.60 19.61 -51.18
C SER A 256 11.90 20.46 -52.24
N THR A 257 11.40 21.64 -51.85
CA THR A 257 11.42 22.83 -52.71
C THR A 257 11.64 24.07 -51.86
N GLY A 258 12.74 24.76 -52.15
CA GLY A 258 13.03 26.08 -51.64
C GLY A 258 12.26 27.15 -52.42
N LEU A 259 11.95 28.25 -51.74
CA LEU A 259 11.66 29.52 -52.38
C LEU A 259 12.48 30.61 -51.69
N ASN A 260 13.30 31.21 -52.54
CA ASN A 260 14.12 32.38 -52.32
C ASN A 260 13.27 33.62 -52.60
N VAL A 261 13.12 34.54 -51.63
CA VAL A 261 12.63 35.90 -51.88
C VAL A 261 13.41 36.87 -50.98
N ASN A 262 14.29 37.66 -51.61
CA ASN A 262 14.80 38.91 -51.08
C ASN A 262 13.66 39.94 -51.00
N SER A 263 13.58 40.71 -49.91
CA SER A 263 13.12 42.11 -49.91
C SER A 263 13.53 42.81 -48.61
N ASN A 264 14.28 43.89 -48.77
CA ASN A 264 14.57 44.91 -47.77
C ASN A 264 13.27 45.60 -47.29
N GLY A 265 13.21 46.02 -46.02
CA GLY A 265 12.24 47.02 -45.58
C GLY A 265 11.95 47.02 -44.08
N ASP A 266 12.36 48.10 -43.43
CA ASP A 266 11.78 48.74 -42.25
C ASP A 266 11.83 48.05 -40.87
N LEU A 267 12.77 48.58 -40.07
CA LEU A 267 12.79 48.54 -38.61
C LEU A 267 11.57 49.28 -38.04
N ALA A 268 10.47 48.57 -37.86
CA ALA A 268 9.38 48.99 -36.99
C ALA A 268 9.48 48.24 -35.65
N ALA A 269 9.43 49.01 -34.57
CA ALA A 269 9.58 48.56 -33.19
C ALA A 269 8.62 47.40 -32.85
N VAL A 270 9.20 46.23 -32.53
CA VAL A 270 8.48 45.11 -31.93
C VAL A 270 8.13 45.52 -30.50
N SER A 271 6.85 45.87 -30.31
CA SER A 271 6.24 46.01 -29.00
C SER A 271 6.36 44.67 -28.28
N SER A 272 7.26 44.61 -27.30
CA SER A 272 7.42 43.49 -26.38
C SER A 272 6.14 43.33 -25.57
N SER A 273 5.25 42.44 -26.02
CA SER A 273 4.12 41.98 -25.21
C SER A 273 4.68 41.41 -23.89
N PRO A 274 4.22 41.91 -22.72
CA PRO A 274 4.70 41.40 -21.45
C PRO A 274 4.39 39.90 -21.35
N LEU A 275 5.39 39.10 -20.94
CA LEU A 275 5.19 37.70 -20.62
C LEU A 275 3.97 37.56 -19.69
N PRO A 276 3.05 36.61 -19.94
CA PRO A 276 1.93 36.37 -19.04
C PRO A 276 2.49 36.08 -17.65
N SER A 277 2.14 36.93 -16.70
CA SER A 277 2.51 36.74 -15.30
C SER A 277 1.95 35.38 -14.86
N PRO A 278 2.71 34.56 -14.11
CA PRO A 278 2.22 33.28 -13.62
C PRO A 278 0.95 33.55 -12.82
N THR A 279 -0.19 33.12 -13.36
CA THR A 279 -1.46 33.24 -12.65
C THR A 279 -1.42 32.29 -11.48
N ASN A 280 -1.41 32.83 -10.26
CA ASN A 280 -1.47 32.09 -8.98
C ASN A 280 -2.81 31.36 -8.75
N SER A 281 -3.55 31.08 -9.82
CA SER A 281 -4.85 30.43 -9.80
C SER A 281 -4.69 28.91 -9.86
N LEU A 282 -5.31 28.22 -8.91
CA LEU A 282 -5.41 26.77 -8.90
C LEU A 282 -6.76 26.37 -9.48
N LEU A 283 -6.75 25.62 -10.58
CA LEU A 283 -7.96 25.16 -11.25
C LEU A 283 -8.21 23.69 -10.91
N PRO A 284 -9.38 23.35 -10.34
CA PRO A 284 -9.74 21.96 -10.12
C PRO A 284 -9.90 21.19 -11.42
N TYR A 285 -9.60 19.90 -11.38
CA TYR A 285 -9.87 18.95 -12.46
C TYR A 285 -10.59 17.71 -11.92
N ASN A 286 -11.17 16.92 -12.82
CA ASN A 286 -11.90 15.71 -12.47
C ASN A 286 -11.05 14.47 -12.76
N VAL A 287 -10.98 13.56 -11.79
CA VAL A 287 -10.26 12.28 -11.89
C VAL A 287 -11.27 11.14 -11.80
N PRO A 288 -11.46 10.35 -12.88
CA PRO A 288 -12.27 9.14 -12.81
C PRO A 288 -11.50 8.04 -12.06
N ILE A 289 -12.05 7.56 -10.95
CA ILE A 289 -11.49 6.45 -10.17
C ILE A 289 -12.14 5.12 -10.57
N SER A 290 -13.40 5.19 -10.99
CA SER A 290 -14.14 4.06 -11.55
C SER A 290 -15.22 4.59 -12.50
N GLU A 291 -15.94 3.69 -13.17
CA GLU A 291 -17.06 4.03 -14.05
C GLU A 291 -18.14 4.89 -13.37
N TYR A 292 -18.26 4.80 -12.04
CA TYR A 292 -19.32 5.44 -11.27
C TYR A 292 -18.83 6.52 -10.31
N ILE A 293 -17.51 6.66 -10.14
CA ILE A 293 -16.93 7.55 -9.14
C ILE A 293 -15.88 8.42 -9.81
N SER A 294 -16.14 9.71 -9.82
CA SER A 294 -15.14 10.72 -10.11
C SER A 294 -14.92 11.63 -8.91
N LEU A 295 -13.68 12.04 -8.70
CA LEU A 295 -13.30 13.00 -7.68
C LEU A 295 -12.85 14.30 -8.35
N ASN A 296 -13.19 15.42 -7.74
CA ASN A 296 -12.63 16.70 -8.12
C ASN A 296 -11.38 16.94 -7.29
N VAL A 297 -10.28 17.32 -7.94
CA VAL A 297 -8.96 17.44 -7.33
C VAL A 297 -8.43 18.84 -7.61
N LEU A 298 -7.91 19.49 -6.58
CA LEU A 298 -7.21 20.75 -6.66
C LEU A 298 -5.69 20.47 -6.66
N PRO A 299 -4.99 20.71 -7.79
CA PRO A 299 -3.55 20.52 -7.84
C PRO A 299 -2.87 21.58 -6.96
N LEU A 300 -1.89 21.16 -6.15
CA LEU A 300 -1.11 22.10 -5.33
C LEU A 300 0.21 22.50 -5.99
N LEU A 301 0.69 21.72 -6.96
CA LEU A 301 1.85 22.06 -7.76
C LEU A 301 1.45 22.83 -9.01
N PRO A 302 2.30 23.74 -9.50
CA PRO A 302 2.08 24.42 -10.76
C PRO A 302 1.96 23.40 -11.91
N PRO A 303 1.12 23.69 -12.92
CA PRO A 303 0.97 22.79 -14.06
C PRO A 303 2.32 22.56 -14.74
N SER A 304 2.65 21.30 -14.98
CA SER A 304 3.79 20.91 -15.80
C SER A 304 3.67 21.50 -17.22
N PRO A 305 4.78 21.67 -17.95
CA PRO A 305 4.77 22.13 -19.34
C PRO A 305 3.82 21.29 -20.20
N PRO A 306 3.24 21.86 -21.29
CA PRO A 306 2.10 21.31 -22.03
C PRO A 306 2.28 19.92 -22.70
N ASN A 307 3.44 19.27 -22.55
CA ASN A 307 3.73 17.95 -23.12
C ASN A 307 3.89 16.84 -22.08
N HIS A 308 3.57 17.09 -20.80
CA HIS A 308 3.57 16.06 -19.78
C HIS A 308 2.15 15.80 -19.28
N ASP A 309 1.76 14.52 -19.23
CA ASP A 309 0.57 14.09 -18.49
C ASP A 309 0.60 14.74 -17.11
N SER A 310 -0.52 15.35 -16.69
CA SER A 310 -0.63 16.04 -15.41
C SER A 310 -0.14 15.12 -14.30
N VAL A 311 1.03 15.41 -13.74
CA VAL A 311 1.63 14.60 -12.69
C VAL A 311 0.81 14.81 -11.43
N HIS A 312 -0.11 13.89 -11.16
CA HIS A 312 -0.87 13.88 -9.92
C HIS A 312 0.08 13.65 -8.76
N THR A 313 -0.10 14.43 -7.70
CA THR A 313 0.69 14.26 -6.49
C THR A 313 -0.18 13.72 -5.36
N PRO A 314 0.39 12.90 -4.46
CA PRO A 314 -0.30 12.51 -3.22
C PRO A 314 -0.70 13.70 -2.32
N LEU A 315 -0.19 14.90 -2.62
CA LEU A 315 -0.45 16.13 -1.86
C LEU A 315 -1.68 16.90 -2.37
N ASP A 316 -2.14 16.62 -3.59
CA ASP A 316 -3.28 17.30 -4.20
C ASP A 316 -4.54 17.14 -3.35
N MET A 317 -5.38 18.18 -3.31
CA MET A 317 -6.53 18.21 -2.41
C MET A 317 -7.78 17.69 -3.12
N ILE A 318 -8.37 16.62 -2.59
CA ILE A 318 -9.68 16.13 -3.03
C ILE A 318 -10.74 17.11 -2.53
N LEU A 319 -11.54 17.67 -3.43
CA LEU A 319 -12.56 18.66 -3.17
C LEU A 319 -13.95 18.04 -2.93
N PRO A 320 -14.81 18.67 -2.10
CA PRO A 320 -16.23 18.34 -2.09
C PRO A 320 -16.89 18.85 -3.39
N PRO A 321 -18.15 18.51 -3.68
CA PRO A 321 -18.87 19.05 -4.83
C PRO A 321 -18.90 20.59 -4.81
N PRO A 322 -19.00 21.27 -5.98
CA PRO A 322 -19.01 22.73 -6.04
C PRO A 322 -20.12 23.37 -5.19
N SER A 323 -21.25 22.68 -5.00
CA SER A 323 -22.35 23.07 -4.10
C SER A 323 -21.91 23.39 -2.66
N ALA A 324 -20.76 22.89 -2.21
CA ALA A 324 -20.21 23.17 -0.88
C ALA A 324 -19.77 24.63 -0.70
N PHE A 325 -19.47 25.36 -1.79
CA PHE A 325 -18.85 26.68 -1.78
C PHE A 325 -19.83 27.85 -2.02
N TYR A 326 -21.12 27.57 -2.20
CA TYR A 326 -22.13 28.58 -2.49
C TYR A 326 -23.31 28.49 -1.51
N ASP A 327 -23.84 29.64 -1.10
CA ASP A 327 -25.02 29.73 -0.22
C ASP A 327 -26.34 29.47 -0.97
N ASP A 328 -26.39 29.81 -2.26
CA ASP A 328 -27.62 29.85 -3.05
C ASP A 328 -27.93 28.50 -3.71
N LEU A 329 -29.01 27.86 -3.24
CA LEU A 329 -29.53 26.60 -3.80
C LEU A 329 -30.20 26.78 -5.17
N SER A 330 -30.59 28.00 -5.54
CA SER A 330 -31.33 28.26 -6.77
C SER A 330 -30.41 28.30 -8.00
N LYS A 331 -29.12 28.59 -7.80
CA LYS A 331 -28.12 28.57 -8.86
C LYS A 331 -27.51 27.18 -8.97
N LYS A 332 -27.64 26.60 -10.16
CA LYS A 332 -26.90 25.39 -10.51
C LYS A 332 -25.41 25.72 -10.52
N CYS A 333 -24.73 25.38 -9.43
CA CYS A 333 -23.31 25.66 -9.25
C CYS A 333 -22.51 24.50 -9.85
N ASP A 334 -22.26 24.57 -11.16
CA ASP A 334 -21.47 23.56 -11.88
C ASP A 334 -19.95 23.88 -11.86
N SER A 335 -19.54 25.02 -11.29
CA SER A 335 -18.14 25.48 -11.27
C SER A 335 -17.65 25.79 -9.86
N TYR A 336 -16.37 25.52 -9.61
CA TYR A 336 -15.69 25.88 -8.37
C TYR A 336 -15.38 27.38 -8.31
N PRO A 337 -15.30 27.98 -7.11
CA PRO A 337 -14.75 29.31 -6.96
C PRO A 337 -13.27 29.33 -7.39
N LEU A 338 -12.73 30.53 -7.61
CA LEU A 338 -11.32 30.70 -7.89
C LEU A 338 -10.50 30.41 -6.62
N PHE A 339 -9.63 29.39 -6.69
CA PHE A 339 -8.64 29.15 -5.66
C PHE A 339 -7.35 29.86 -6.01
N SER A 340 -6.75 30.58 -5.07
CA SER A 340 -5.51 31.32 -5.32
C SER A 340 -4.49 31.06 -4.22
N THR A 341 -3.23 30.89 -4.61
CA THR A 341 -2.12 30.73 -3.66
C THR A 341 -1.64 32.09 -3.18
N CYS A 342 -1.53 32.26 -1.86
CA CYS A 342 -1.01 33.48 -1.24
C CYS A 342 0.40 33.24 -0.69
N GLY A 343 1.41 33.12 -1.57
CA GLY A 343 2.84 33.07 -1.20
C GLY A 343 3.33 31.86 -0.38
N GLN A 344 2.54 31.34 0.55
CA GLN A 344 2.81 30.22 1.44
C GLN A 344 2.15 28.91 0.96
N GLY A 345 1.63 28.89 -0.26
CA GLY A 345 0.84 27.79 -0.81
C GLY A 345 -0.66 27.91 -0.47
N PHE A 346 -1.41 26.86 -0.78
CA PHE A 346 -2.83 26.73 -0.48
C PHE A 346 -3.03 25.58 0.51
N THR A 347 -3.67 25.85 1.65
CA THR A 347 -3.80 24.90 2.77
C THR A 347 -5.23 24.40 2.93
N TRP A 348 -5.40 23.32 3.70
CA TRP A 348 -6.74 22.84 4.06
C TRP A 348 -7.56 23.89 4.79
N LYS A 349 -6.91 24.77 5.58
CA LYS A 349 -7.59 25.86 6.27
C LYS A 349 -8.19 26.84 5.26
N ASP A 350 -7.42 27.24 4.25
CA ASP A 350 -7.87 28.16 3.18
C ASP A 350 -9.03 27.57 2.39
N LEU A 351 -9.00 26.26 2.11
CA LEU A 351 -10.12 25.57 1.48
C LEU A 351 -11.37 25.59 2.36
N LEU A 352 -11.23 25.16 3.62
CA LEU A 352 -12.36 25.04 4.54
C LEU A 352 -12.94 26.43 4.91
N ASP A 353 -12.15 27.51 4.82
CA ASP A 353 -12.61 28.90 4.98
C ASP A 353 -13.59 29.34 3.89
N GLN A 354 -13.51 28.72 2.71
CA GLN A 354 -14.39 29.00 1.59
C GLN A 354 -15.69 28.16 1.62
N VAL A 355 -15.79 27.14 2.48
CA VAL A 355 -16.98 26.28 2.56
C VAL A 355 -18.16 27.06 3.16
N LYS A 356 -19.25 27.14 2.38
CA LYS A 356 -20.52 27.77 2.76
C LYS A 356 -21.56 26.76 3.24
N ARG A 357 -21.52 25.54 2.69
CA ARG A 357 -22.46 24.46 2.99
C ARG A 357 -21.74 23.22 3.50
N PRO A 358 -21.45 23.14 4.81
CA PRO A 358 -20.66 22.06 5.38
C PRO A 358 -21.27 20.66 5.18
N VAL A 359 -22.60 20.54 5.04
CA VAL A 359 -23.26 19.24 4.86
C VAL A 359 -22.83 18.53 3.57
N GLU A 360 -22.46 19.30 2.54
CA GLU A 360 -21.99 18.76 1.26
C GLU A 360 -20.64 18.03 1.41
N LEU A 361 -19.84 18.37 2.43
CA LEU A 361 -18.57 17.71 2.75
C LEU A 361 -18.77 16.23 3.05
N TRP A 362 -19.92 15.84 3.62
CA TRP A 362 -20.21 14.46 3.99
C TRP A 362 -20.15 13.50 2.80
N SER A 363 -20.50 13.96 1.60
CA SER A 363 -20.51 13.12 0.40
C SER A 363 -19.13 12.55 0.07
N VAL A 364 -18.06 13.32 0.33
CA VAL A 364 -16.68 13.00 -0.01
C VAL A 364 -15.85 12.62 1.22
N TYR A 365 -16.01 13.33 2.33
CA TYR A 365 -15.12 13.21 3.49
C TYR A 365 -15.66 12.33 4.62
N LYS A 366 -16.89 11.79 4.54
CA LYS A 366 -17.40 10.92 5.61
C LYS A 366 -16.43 9.77 5.91
N PRO A 367 -16.29 9.37 7.19
CA PRO A 367 -15.53 8.17 7.51
C PRO A 367 -16.19 6.93 6.88
N LYS A 368 -15.37 5.92 6.61
CA LYS A 368 -15.84 4.60 6.19
C LYS A 368 -16.51 3.83 7.33
N GLY A 369 -17.15 2.70 7.01
CA GLY A 369 -17.69 1.81 8.04
C GLY A 369 -16.57 1.14 8.84
N LEU A 370 -16.84 0.69 10.06
CA LEU A 370 -15.83 0.02 10.90
C LEU A 370 -15.21 -1.23 10.24
N GLY A 371 -15.96 -1.91 9.36
CA GLY A 371 -15.45 -3.07 8.63
C GLY A 371 -14.42 -2.72 7.55
N ASP A 372 -14.35 -1.46 7.13
CA ASP A 372 -13.44 -0.99 6.08
C ASP A 372 -12.05 -0.60 6.64
N TYR A 373 -11.89 -0.58 7.96
CA TYR A 373 -10.62 -0.32 8.62
C TYR A 373 -10.00 -1.64 9.08
N SER A 374 -8.79 -1.92 8.59
CA SER A 374 -8.04 -3.12 8.99
C SER A 374 -7.53 -2.99 10.43
N THR A 375 -7.12 -1.79 10.86
CA THR A 375 -6.55 -1.51 12.18
C THR A 375 -7.20 -0.28 12.84
N VAL A 376 -7.04 -0.15 14.16
CA VAL A 376 -7.46 1.06 14.89
C VAL A 376 -6.56 2.24 14.50
N GLU A 377 -5.28 2.00 14.22
CA GLU A 377 -4.35 3.00 13.69
C GLU A 377 -4.86 3.65 12.40
N MET A 378 -5.40 2.88 11.46
CA MET A 378 -5.93 3.42 10.20
C MET A 378 -7.11 4.38 10.46
N LEU A 379 -7.98 4.05 11.41
CA LEU A 379 -9.09 4.92 11.81
C LEU A 379 -8.57 6.24 12.41
N TRP A 380 -7.56 6.16 13.28
CA TRP A 380 -6.93 7.32 13.90
C TRP A 380 -6.19 8.21 12.89
N LYS A 381 -5.51 7.62 11.91
CA LYS A 381 -4.89 8.37 10.80
C LYS A 381 -5.93 9.16 10.00
N VAL A 382 -7.11 8.60 9.73
CA VAL A 382 -8.19 9.35 9.09
C VAL A 382 -8.64 10.56 9.93
N TRP A 383 -8.57 10.45 11.25
CA TRP A 383 -8.89 11.54 12.18
C TRP A 383 -7.84 12.66 12.16
N GLU A 384 -6.56 12.33 12.34
CA GLU A 384 -5.47 13.32 12.49
C GLU A 384 -4.84 13.77 11.17
N GLU A 385 -4.75 12.89 10.17
CA GLU A 385 -4.01 13.14 8.92
C GLU A 385 -4.92 13.23 7.68
N GLY A 386 -6.08 12.60 7.73
CA GLY A 386 -7.01 12.51 6.61
C GLY A 386 -6.89 11.20 5.82
N VAL A 387 -7.42 11.17 4.60
CA VAL A 387 -7.45 9.95 3.76
C VAL A 387 -6.59 10.18 2.53
N TYR A 388 -5.60 9.32 2.31
CA TYR A 388 -4.86 9.27 1.05
C TYR A 388 -5.58 8.37 0.05
N VAL A 389 -5.75 8.87 -1.17
CA VAL A 389 -6.28 8.12 -2.31
C VAL A 389 -5.14 7.98 -3.31
N ASP A 390 -4.65 6.74 -3.44
CA ASP A 390 -3.47 6.42 -4.25
C ASP A 390 -3.62 6.92 -5.69
N GLY A 391 -2.59 7.62 -6.18
CA GLY A 391 -2.57 8.24 -7.51
C GLY A 391 -3.52 9.43 -7.72
N VAL A 392 -4.28 9.88 -6.72
CA VAL A 392 -5.29 10.94 -6.87
C VAL A 392 -5.00 12.16 -5.99
N GLY A 393 -4.74 11.96 -4.70
CA GLY A 393 -4.56 13.04 -3.74
C GLY A 393 -5.02 12.66 -2.34
N ARG A 394 -5.37 13.65 -1.53
CA ARG A 394 -5.77 13.46 -0.13
C ARG A 394 -7.03 14.24 0.27
N CYS A 395 -7.78 13.69 1.21
CA CYS A 395 -8.86 14.36 1.95
C CYS A 395 -8.30 15.04 3.22
N PRO A 396 -8.96 16.08 3.76
CA PRO A 396 -8.49 16.73 4.98
C PRO A 396 -8.60 15.83 6.21
N PRO A 397 -7.83 16.10 7.28
CA PRO A 397 -8.07 15.52 8.60
C PRO A 397 -9.50 15.72 9.07
N LEU A 398 -10.18 14.65 9.50
CA LEU A 398 -11.55 14.76 10.02
C LEU A 398 -11.63 15.60 11.29
N ARG A 399 -10.55 15.65 12.07
CA ARG A 399 -10.45 16.50 13.25
C ARG A 399 -10.65 17.97 12.90
N MET A 400 -10.05 18.46 11.81
CA MET A 400 -10.21 19.86 11.38
C MET A 400 -11.65 20.20 10.99
N ILE A 401 -12.35 19.26 10.35
CA ILE A 401 -13.78 19.43 9.99
C ILE A 401 -14.64 19.44 11.26
N GLU A 402 -14.39 18.52 12.18
CA GLU A 402 -15.16 18.41 13.43
C GLU A 402 -14.90 19.60 14.37
N GLU A 403 -13.68 20.12 14.46
CA GLU A 403 -13.38 21.33 15.23
C GLU A 403 -14.18 22.53 14.72
N ARG A 404 -14.40 22.61 13.40
CA ARG A 404 -15.08 23.74 12.77
C ARG A 404 -16.61 23.62 12.78
N TRP A 405 -17.14 22.42 12.56
CA TRP A 405 -18.59 22.22 12.34
C TRP A 405 -19.19 21.08 13.14
N GLY A 406 -18.42 20.42 14.00
CA GLY A 406 -18.77 19.20 14.69
C GLY A 406 -19.65 19.36 15.92
N SER A 407 -19.39 20.37 16.75
CA SER A 407 -20.19 20.59 17.95
C SER A 407 -19.99 22.00 18.52
N LEU A 408 -20.74 22.97 18.00
CA LEU A 408 -20.88 24.26 18.67
C LEU A 408 -21.98 24.10 19.72
N LYS A 409 -21.59 24.00 21.00
CA LYS A 409 -22.54 24.25 22.09
C LYS A 409 -23.07 25.67 21.91
N ASN A 410 -24.38 25.86 21.97
CA ASN A 410 -24.94 27.20 22.08
C ASN A 410 -24.43 27.87 23.35
N LYS A 411 -24.57 29.21 23.43
CA LYS A 411 -24.38 29.96 24.67
C LYS A 411 -25.19 29.38 25.83
N ASP A 412 -26.32 28.72 25.52
CA ASP A 412 -27.22 28.07 26.47
C ASP A 412 -26.83 26.63 26.84
N GLY A 413 -25.65 26.15 26.42
CA GLY A 413 -25.14 24.81 26.73
C GLY A 413 -25.83 23.65 25.99
N GLN A 414 -26.93 23.92 25.27
CA GLN A 414 -27.56 22.92 24.38
C GLN A 414 -26.66 22.66 23.17
N GLY A 415 -26.29 21.38 22.98
CA GLY A 415 -25.46 20.97 21.84
C GLY A 415 -26.22 21.16 20.54
N ARG A 416 -25.70 21.99 19.61
CA ARG A 416 -26.20 21.96 18.24
C ARG A 416 -25.72 20.67 17.57
N HIS A 417 -26.58 20.11 16.73
CA HIS A 417 -26.15 19.09 15.79
C HIS A 417 -25.03 19.64 14.90
N ALA A 418 -24.06 18.79 14.57
CA ALA A 418 -23.05 19.14 13.59
C ALA A 418 -23.66 19.64 12.28
N GLN A 419 -23.08 20.69 11.75
CA GLN A 419 -23.54 21.30 10.49
C GLN A 419 -23.07 20.50 9.27
N TRP A 420 -21.94 19.79 9.39
CA TRP A 420 -21.36 19.03 8.28
C TRP A 420 -21.92 17.61 8.11
N ARG A 421 -22.80 17.18 9.03
CA ARG A 421 -23.37 15.84 9.05
C ARG A 421 -24.85 15.89 8.65
N PRO A 422 -25.37 14.98 7.80
CA PRO A 422 -26.78 14.95 7.44
C PRO A 422 -27.67 14.68 8.67
N LYS A 423 -28.65 15.55 8.93
CA LYS A 423 -29.48 15.50 10.15
C LYS A 423 -30.43 14.29 10.19
N SER A 424 -31.03 13.97 9.05
CA SER A 424 -32.09 12.95 8.92
C SER A 424 -31.60 11.58 8.47
N ASP A 425 -30.31 11.42 8.16
CA ASP A 425 -29.76 10.15 7.69
C ASP A 425 -29.34 9.26 8.88
N ALA A 426 -30.13 8.23 9.18
CA ALA A 426 -29.84 7.26 10.22
C ALA A 426 -28.54 6.47 9.97
N LYS A 427 -28.22 6.17 8.71
CA LYS A 427 -26.99 5.47 8.33
C LYS A 427 -25.78 6.35 8.57
N ALA A 428 -25.83 7.62 8.15
CA ALA A 428 -24.77 8.59 8.40
C ALA A 428 -24.49 8.75 9.91
N ARG A 429 -25.54 8.89 10.72
CA ARG A 429 -25.41 8.99 12.18
C ARG A 429 -24.78 7.74 12.80
N LYS A 430 -25.15 6.55 12.32
CA LYS A 430 -24.58 5.28 12.80
C LYS A 430 -23.09 5.16 12.43
N ILE A 431 -22.73 5.47 11.18
CA ILE A 431 -21.33 5.48 10.72
C ILE A 431 -20.49 6.41 11.59
N TRP A 432 -20.97 7.65 11.77
CA TRP A 432 -20.26 8.62 12.61
C TRP A 432 -20.15 8.18 14.07
N SER A 433 -21.25 7.73 14.67
CA SER A 433 -21.27 7.31 16.08
C SER A 433 -20.28 6.19 16.35
N ASN A 434 -20.17 5.23 15.42
CA ASN A 434 -19.24 4.13 15.53
C ASN A 434 -17.78 4.58 15.34
N PHE A 435 -17.51 5.45 14.36
CA PHE A 435 -16.18 6.01 14.14
C PHE A 435 -15.72 6.84 15.35
N HIS A 436 -16.56 7.78 15.78
CA HIS A 436 -16.27 8.69 16.88
C HIS A 436 -16.22 8.02 18.25
N PHE A 437 -16.79 6.82 18.40
CA PHE A 437 -16.59 6.00 19.60
C PHE A 437 -15.09 5.73 19.82
N PHE A 438 -14.37 5.31 18.78
CA PHE A 438 -12.95 5.02 18.90
C PHE A 438 -12.12 6.28 19.16
N ILE A 439 -12.45 7.40 18.54
CA ILE A 439 -11.77 8.67 18.81
C ILE A 439 -11.87 9.02 20.29
N LYS A 440 -13.07 8.95 20.86
CA LYS A 440 -13.29 9.18 22.30
C LYS A 440 -12.56 8.17 23.17
N GLU A 441 -12.56 6.90 22.79
CA GLU A 441 -11.90 5.84 23.58
C GLU A 441 -10.37 6.03 23.58
N ILE A 442 -9.79 6.41 22.45
CA ILE A 442 -8.36 6.71 22.33
C ILE A 442 -8.00 7.93 23.17
N GLU A 443 -8.75 9.03 23.02
CA GLU A 443 -8.54 10.24 23.80
C GLU A 443 -8.72 10.01 25.30
N LYS A 444 -9.73 9.23 25.69
CA LYS A 444 -9.99 8.87 27.08
C LYS A 444 -8.79 8.12 27.67
N ARG A 445 -8.35 7.03 27.04
CA ARG A 445 -7.21 6.23 27.53
C ARG A 445 -5.91 7.04 27.58
N ARG A 446 -5.70 7.92 26.59
CA ARG A 446 -4.57 8.85 26.58
C ARG A 446 -4.59 9.81 27.78
N ASN A 447 -5.77 10.23 28.22
CA ASN A 447 -5.92 11.15 29.35
C ASN A 447 -5.97 10.44 30.72
N ASP A 448 -6.37 9.16 30.76
CA ASP A 448 -6.45 8.37 31.99
C ASP A 448 -5.06 8.05 32.56
N VAL A 449 -4.02 7.96 31.72
CA VAL A 449 -2.63 7.70 32.13
C VAL A 449 -1.73 8.84 31.66
N ALA A 450 -1.20 9.61 32.62
CA ALA A 450 -0.32 10.73 32.33
C ALA A 450 0.95 10.27 31.58
N GLY A 451 1.21 10.89 30.43
CA GLY A 451 2.39 10.58 29.60
C GLY A 451 2.19 9.49 28.55
N THR A 452 1.03 8.83 28.51
CA THR A 452 0.75 7.83 27.47
C THR A 452 0.58 8.50 26.10
N SER A 453 1.33 8.01 25.12
CA SER A 453 1.25 8.50 23.74
C SER A 453 0.03 7.91 23.01
N ALA A 454 -0.47 8.60 21.97
CA ALA A 454 -1.52 8.05 21.12
C ALA A 454 -1.12 6.69 20.52
N ASN A 455 0.14 6.55 20.08
CA ASN A 455 0.66 5.31 19.50
C ASN A 455 0.62 4.13 20.48
N GLU A 456 0.85 4.38 21.78
CA GLU A 456 0.77 3.34 22.80
C GLU A 456 -0.67 2.85 23.00
N VAL A 457 -1.63 3.77 23.08
CA VAL A 457 -3.06 3.46 23.16
C VAL A 457 -3.53 2.71 21.91
N LEU A 458 -3.10 3.14 20.72
CA LEU A 458 -3.43 2.47 19.46
C LEU A 458 -2.92 1.03 19.43
N ARG A 459 -1.68 0.81 19.88
CA ARG A 459 -1.09 -0.53 19.95
C ARG A 459 -1.85 -1.44 20.92
N GLU A 460 -2.27 -0.92 22.07
CA GLU A 460 -3.10 -1.64 23.03
C GLU A 460 -4.45 -2.05 22.42
N LEU A 461 -5.14 -1.09 21.78
CA LEU A 461 -6.43 -1.35 21.12
C LEU A 461 -6.29 -2.32 19.95
N ASP A 462 -5.19 -2.29 19.20
CA ASP A 462 -4.93 -3.25 18.12
C ASP A 462 -4.57 -4.65 18.62
N VAL A 463 -3.94 -4.79 19.80
CA VAL A 463 -3.79 -6.09 20.47
C VAL A 463 -5.16 -6.66 20.85
N LEU A 464 -6.04 -5.84 21.43
CA LEU A 464 -7.43 -6.24 21.72
C LEU A 464 -8.20 -6.59 20.45
N ARG A 465 -8.02 -5.81 19.37
CA ARG A 465 -8.60 -6.12 18.05
C ARG A 465 -8.16 -7.50 17.56
N GLY A 466 -6.88 -7.85 17.71
CA GLY A 466 -6.34 -9.15 17.31
C GLY A 466 -7.08 -10.33 17.95
N ALA A 467 -7.44 -10.22 19.23
CA ALA A 467 -8.24 -11.22 19.93
C ALA A 467 -9.70 -11.31 19.43
N HIS A 468 -10.24 -10.20 18.92
CA HIS A 468 -11.61 -10.13 18.40
C HIS A 468 -11.72 -10.32 16.88
N GLY A 469 -10.61 -10.30 16.16
CA GLY A 469 -10.48 -10.49 14.71
C GLY A 469 -10.68 -9.23 13.85
N ASN A 470 -11.58 -8.31 14.20
CA ASN A 470 -11.76 -7.06 13.44
C ASN A 470 -12.28 -5.89 14.31
N VAL A 471 -12.19 -4.67 13.78
CA VAL A 471 -12.56 -3.42 14.46
C VAL A 471 -14.04 -3.39 14.86
N ASN A 472 -14.94 -3.96 14.05
CA ASN A 472 -16.36 -4.00 14.37
C ASN A 472 -16.68 -4.92 15.58
N LYS A 473 -16.00 -6.07 15.69
CA LYS A 473 -16.11 -6.96 16.85
C LYS A 473 -15.48 -6.35 18.11
N LEU A 474 -14.34 -5.68 17.96
CA LEU A 474 -13.74 -4.89 19.05
C LEU A 474 -14.70 -3.79 19.54
N HIS A 475 -15.34 -3.07 18.63
CA HIS A 475 -16.35 -2.06 19.01
C HIS A 475 -17.48 -2.65 19.84
N GLN A 476 -17.99 -3.84 19.48
CA GLN A 476 -19.03 -4.53 20.24
C GLN A 476 -18.55 -5.00 21.62
N SER A 477 -17.28 -5.38 21.77
CA SER A 477 -16.74 -5.82 23.07
C SER A 477 -16.45 -4.65 24.01
N LEU A 478 -16.04 -3.50 23.46
CA LEU A 478 -15.78 -2.27 24.23
C LEU A 478 -17.05 -1.52 24.63
N GLN A 479 -18.19 -1.77 23.97
CA GLN A 479 -19.46 -1.19 24.39
C GLN A 479 -19.87 -1.74 25.76
N VAL A 480 -19.91 -0.86 26.76
CA VAL A 480 -20.40 -1.19 28.10
C VAL A 480 -21.80 -1.80 27.98
N LYS A 481 -21.92 -3.08 28.34
CA LYS A 481 -23.22 -3.76 28.42
C LYS A 481 -24.04 -3.06 29.50
N LYS A 482 -25.02 -2.25 29.11
CA LYS A 482 -25.97 -1.68 30.08
C LYS A 482 -26.60 -2.84 30.85
N PRO A 483 -26.57 -2.82 32.20
CA PRO A 483 -27.27 -3.83 32.99
C PRO A 483 -28.74 -3.80 32.57
N ARG A 484 -29.24 -4.96 32.14
CA ARG A 484 -30.63 -5.13 31.74
C ARG A 484 -31.44 -4.98 33.03
N ASN A 485 -32.02 -3.80 33.25
CA ASN A 485 -32.99 -3.60 34.33
C ASN A 485 -34.12 -4.60 34.09
N ARG A 486 -34.08 -5.73 34.80
CA ARG A 486 -35.19 -6.67 34.90
C ARG A 486 -36.29 -5.91 35.63
N LYS A 487 -37.32 -5.50 34.87
CA LYS A 487 -38.60 -5.08 35.44
C LYS A 487 -39.42 -6.32 35.74
#